data_AF-A0A7J4SAW6-F1
#
_entry.id   AF-A0A7J4SAW6-F1
#
_cell.length_a   1.000
_cell.length_b   1.000
_cell.length_c   1.000
_cell.angle_alpha   90.00
_cell.angle_beta   90.00
_cell.angle_gamma   90.00
#
_symmetry.space_group_name_H-M   'P 1'
#
loop_
_entity.id
_entity.type
_entity.pdbx_description
1 polymer ?
#
loop_
_entity_poly.entity_id
_entity_poly.type
_entity_poly.pdbx_seq_one_letter_code
_entity_poly.pdbx_strand_id
1 'polypeptide(L)'
;MIDNNDTGWLLLTNDDGIEAIGMRLLVESLNQRGHKVVVFAPSDNQSATGMRINLMKPLQWRFRDDLKETWAVIDENLHLIELDGTPCDTMIVALDRGLQHILPEVVPSMVVSGVNLGPNMSQDSYHSGTMGAAREAGLYGMPAIASSLTSFDDEGMDAAVRATVDVVEQALKILPIKPENLRRPVVDLDKPHISRWPVIEQEPAWSNNPAEALRTAFRHGELMLNINTPADWNGKFQTTRLGMRWYRDAISFSQGEDNQKTATFTIGAASIDHTSVNNSDCDTVMLKESSISCLPTWPQTHPLALDDRLLTWCLKTGENNYPIWLKM
;
A
#
# COMPACT_ATOMS: atom_id res chain seq x y z
N MET A 1 30.40 -16.15 -1.62
CA MET A 1 30.15 -14.87 -0.92
C MET A 1 28.68 -14.60 -1.10
N ILE A 2 27.90 -14.56 -0.02
CA ILE A 2 26.50 -14.12 -0.11
C ILE A 2 26.60 -12.62 -0.36
N ASP A 3 26.04 -12.15 -1.47
CA ASP A 3 26.01 -10.73 -1.77
C ASP A 3 25.21 -10.05 -0.65
N ASN A 4 25.84 -9.20 0.14
CA ASN A 4 25.22 -8.53 1.30
C ASN A 4 24.12 -7.52 0.90
N ASN A 5 23.79 -7.44 -0.40
CA ASN A 5 22.81 -6.54 -0.99
C ASN A 5 21.58 -7.25 -1.61
N ASP A 6 21.44 -8.58 -1.53
CA ASP A 6 20.23 -9.23 -2.04
C ASP A 6 19.04 -8.96 -1.10
N THR A 7 18.09 -8.14 -1.54
CA THR A 7 16.89 -7.76 -0.78
C THR A 7 15.66 -8.60 -1.13
N GLY A 8 15.82 -9.62 -1.99
CA GLY A 8 14.72 -10.39 -2.55
C GLY A 8 13.96 -9.65 -3.65
N TRP A 9 12.84 -10.22 -4.09
CA TRP A 9 11.99 -9.61 -5.11
C TRP A 9 10.98 -8.64 -4.49
N LEU A 10 10.73 -7.52 -5.15
CA LEU A 10 9.63 -6.61 -4.84
C LEU A 10 8.43 -6.98 -5.70
N LEU A 11 7.29 -7.29 -5.08
CA LEU A 11 6.03 -7.45 -5.80
C LEU A 11 5.32 -6.11 -5.89
N LEU A 12 5.14 -5.60 -7.11
CA LEU A 12 4.45 -4.33 -7.37
C LEU A 12 3.06 -4.57 -7.94
N THR A 13 2.12 -3.72 -7.54
CA THR A 13 0.76 -3.64 -8.11
C THR A 13 0.24 -2.20 -8.01
N ASN A 14 -0.96 -1.93 -8.51
CA ASN A 14 -1.68 -0.68 -8.35
C ASN A 14 -3.18 -0.88 -8.67
N ASP A 15 -3.93 0.22 -8.62
CA ASP A 15 -5.31 0.32 -9.12
C ASP A 15 -5.46 1.16 -10.37
N ASP A 16 -4.43 1.85 -10.85
CA ASP A 16 -4.47 2.59 -12.13
C ASP A 16 -4.26 1.68 -13.37
N GLY A 17 -3.79 0.45 -13.16
CA GLY A 17 -3.46 -0.52 -14.22
C GLY A 17 -1.96 -0.57 -14.54
N ILE A 18 -1.52 -1.64 -15.20
CA ILE A 18 -0.09 -1.92 -15.44
C ILE A 18 0.60 -0.85 -16.31
N GLU A 19 -0.14 -0.17 -17.19
CA GLU A 19 0.39 0.88 -18.08
C GLU A 19 0.44 2.26 -17.41
N ALA A 20 0.02 2.39 -16.15
CA ALA A 20 -0.02 3.66 -15.46
C ALA A 20 1.37 4.31 -15.34
N ILE A 21 1.42 5.64 -15.44
CA ILE A 21 2.64 6.43 -15.33
C ILE A 21 3.38 6.18 -13.99
N GLY A 22 2.63 6.08 -12.89
CA GLY A 22 3.19 5.80 -11.56
C GLY A 22 3.83 4.41 -11.47
N MET A 23 3.25 3.40 -12.12
CA MET A 23 3.83 2.05 -12.19
C MET A 23 5.13 2.06 -13.01
N ARG A 24 5.10 2.66 -14.21
CA ARG A 24 6.28 2.78 -15.07
C ARG A 24 7.45 3.44 -14.32
N LEU A 25 7.22 4.62 -13.75
CA LEU A 25 8.27 5.39 -13.06
C LEU A 25 8.79 4.66 -11.80
N LEU A 26 7.91 3.95 -11.07
CA LEU A 26 8.31 3.16 -9.91
C LEU A 26 9.22 1.98 -10.33
N VAL A 27 8.85 1.26 -11.39
CA VAL A 27 9.65 0.18 -11.97
C VAL A 27 11.01 0.70 -12.42
N GLU A 28 11.04 1.78 -13.20
CA GLU A 28 12.29 2.41 -13.68
C GLU A 28 13.20 2.80 -12.51
N SER A 29 12.66 3.48 -11.49
CA SER A 29 13.43 3.96 -10.34
C SER A 29 13.99 2.82 -9.49
N LEU A 30 13.18 1.78 -9.21
CA LEU A 30 13.63 0.60 -8.46
C LEU A 30 14.69 -0.20 -9.23
N ASN A 31 14.49 -0.38 -10.54
CA ASN A 31 15.43 -1.09 -11.39
C ASN A 31 16.77 -0.35 -11.49
N GLN A 32 16.76 0.98 -11.65
CA GLN A 32 17.98 1.80 -11.64
C GLN A 32 18.78 1.70 -10.33
N ARG A 33 18.10 1.42 -9.21
CA ARG A 33 18.74 1.17 -7.90
C ARG A 33 19.16 -0.29 -7.70
N GLY A 34 18.96 -1.16 -8.68
CA GLY A 34 19.38 -2.57 -8.66
C GLY A 34 18.43 -3.51 -7.94
N HIS A 35 17.19 -3.10 -7.68
CA HIS A 35 16.18 -3.97 -7.05
C HIS A 35 15.60 -4.96 -8.07
N LYS A 36 15.35 -6.19 -7.63
CA LYS A 36 14.62 -7.20 -8.41
C LYS A 36 13.12 -6.94 -8.30
N VAL A 37 12.43 -6.83 -9.43
CA VAL A 37 11.04 -6.38 -9.49
C VAL A 37 10.16 -7.36 -10.24
N VAL A 38 9.03 -7.71 -9.66
CA VAL A 38 7.93 -8.37 -10.36
C VAL A 38 6.67 -7.53 -10.22
N VAL A 39 6.09 -7.14 -11.34
CA VAL A 39 4.79 -6.46 -11.38
C VAL A 39 3.71 -7.50 -11.62
N PHE A 40 2.64 -7.45 -10.82
CA PHE A 40 1.42 -8.22 -11.02
C PHE A 40 0.23 -7.27 -10.81
N ALA A 41 -0.24 -6.67 -11.90
CA ALA A 41 -1.16 -5.52 -11.85
C ALA A 41 -2.39 -5.72 -12.77
N PRO A 42 -3.49 -4.97 -12.53
CA PRO A 42 -4.67 -4.99 -13.39
C PRO A 42 -4.36 -4.58 -14.84
N SER A 43 -5.13 -5.08 -15.80
CA SER A 43 -5.08 -4.63 -17.20
C SER A 43 -5.49 -3.18 -17.39
N ASP A 44 -6.50 -2.75 -16.63
CA ASP A 44 -7.17 -1.45 -16.79
C ASP A 44 -7.30 -0.73 -15.45
N ASN A 45 -7.70 0.55 -15.50
CA ASN A 45 -7.96 1.34 -14.31
C ASN A 45 -9.14 0.77 -13.49
N GLN A 46 -8.89 0.57 -12.20
CA GLN A 46 -9.76 0.05 -11.16
C GLN A 46 -9.86 1.01 -9.97
N SER A 47 -9.83 2.32 -10.22
CA SER A 47 -10.02 3.35 -9.19
C SER A 47 -11.34 3.16 -8.43
N ALA A 48 -11.32 3.51 -7.15
CA ALA A 48 -12.48 3.42 -6.24
C ALA A 48 -13.08 2.01 -6.05
N THR A 49 -12.33 0.94 -6.31
CA THR A 49 -12.83 -0.44 -6.07
C THR A 49 -12.77 -0.90 -4.63
N GLY A 50 -12.08 -0.18 -3.75
CA GLY A 50 -11.77 -0.65 -2.39
C GLY A 50 -11.16 -2.05 -2.42
N MET A 51 -11.74 -2.98 -1.66
CA MET A 51 -11.32 -4.39 -1.62
C MET A 51 -12.21 -5.33 -2.46
N ARG A 52 -12.67 -4.88 -3.63
CA ARG A 52 -13.49 -5.73 -4.51
C ARG A 52 -12.70 -6.94 -5.00
N ILE A 53 -13.32 -8.11 -4.96
CA ILE A 53 -12.80 -9.36 -5.54
C ILE A 53 -13.80 -9.95 -6.54
N ASN A 54 -13.31 -10.61 -7.58
CA ASN A 54 -14.14 -11.33 -8.53
C ASN A 54 -14.27 -12.80 -8.12
N LEU A 55 -15.47 -13.21 -7.68
CA LEU A 55 -15.76 -14.60 -7.36
C LEU A 55 -16.29 -15.34 -8.59
N MET A 56 -15.84 -16.59 -8.78
CA MET A 56 -16.36 -17.54 -9.78
C MET A 56 -16.22 -17.08 -11.25
N LYS A 57 -15.37 -16.09 -11.53
CA LYS A 57 -15.03 -15.65 -12.88
C LYS A 57 -13.58 -16.04 -13.20
N PRO A 58 -13.30 -16.69 -14.33
CA PRO A 58 -11.93 -16.91 -14.77
C PRO A 58 -11.22 -15.57 -15.00
N LEU A 59 -10.00 -15.43 -14.47
CA LEU A 59 -9.15 -14.26 -14.69
C LEU A 59 -7.99 -14.67 -15.60
N GLN A 60 -7.78 -13.95 -16.69
CA GLN A 60 -6.69 -14.21 -17.62
C GLN A 60 -5.45 -13.41 -17.21
N TRP A 61 -4.28 -13.99 -17.38
CA TRP A 61 -3.01 -13.29 -17.18
C TRP A 61 -2.13 -13.39 -18.43
N ARG A 62 -1.24 -12.42 -18.62
CA ARG A 62 -0.21 -12.46 -19.67
C ARG A 62 1.04 -11.69 -19.25
N PHE A 63 2.18 -12.05 -19.83
CA PHE A 63 3.38 -11.22 -19.74
C PHE A 63 3.24 -9.97 -20.61
N ARG A 64 3.84 -8.87 -20.15
CA ARG A 64 3.92 -7.57 -20.84
C ARG A 64 5.36 -7.21 -21.21
N ASP A 65 6.05 -8.09 -21.92
CA ASP A 65 7.42 -7.81 -22.37
C ASP A 65 7.49 -6.64 -23.36
N ASP A 66 6.38 -6.32 -24.04
CA ASP A 66 6.21 -5.11 -24.87
C ASP A 66 6.41 -3.81 -24.06
N LEU A 67 6.02 -3.80 -22.78
CA LEU A 67 6.23 -2.65 -21.90
C LEU A 67 7.69 -2.50 -21.49
N LYS A 68 8.46 -3.59 -21.36
CA LYS A 68 9.91 -3.51 -21.08
C LYS A 68 10.65 -2.77 -22.19
N GLU A 69 10.30 -3.07 -23.44
CA GLU A 69 10.84 -2.37 -24.61
C GLU A 69 10.40 -0.90 -24.63
N THR A 70 9.11 -0.65 -24.41
CA THR A 70 8.53 0.70 -24.41
C THR A 70 9.12 1.60 -23.33
N TRP A 71 9.38 1.04 -22.14
CA TRP A 71 9.96 1.76 -20.99
C TRP A 71 11.50 1.79 -21.04
N ALA A 72 12.10 1.13 -22.03
CA ALA A 72 13.55 0.96 -22.15
C ALA A 72 14.21 0.36 -20.90
N VAL A 73 13.53 -0.58 -20.24
CA VAL A 73 14.02 -1.32 -19.06
C VAL A 73 14.13 -2.80 -19.41
N ILE A 74 15.28 -3.20 -19.97
CA ILE A 74 15.58 -4.59 -20.33
C ILE A 74 16.49 -5.17 -19.26
N ASP A 75 15.90 -5.83 -18.27
CA ASP A 75 16.60 -6.48 -17.15
C ASP A 75 16.01 -7.88 -16.93
N GLU A 76 16.88 -8.86 -16.69
CA GLU A 76 16.50 -10.23 -16.30
C GLU A 76 15.84 -10.27 -14.92
N ASN A 77 16.09 -9.27 -14.09
CA ASN A 77 15.49 -9.09 -12.77
C ASN A 77 14.18 -8.28 -12.81
N LEU A 78 13.53 -8.21 -13.98
CA LEU A 78 12.24 -7.55 -14.17
C LEU A 78 11.22 -8.48 -14.84
N HIS A 79 10.08 -8.70 -14.19
CA HIS A 79 8.92 -9.38 -14.79
C HIS A 79 7.68 -8.49 -14.73
N LEU A 80 6.96 -8.38 -15.84
CA LEU A 80 5.73 -7.59 -15.95
C LEU A 80 4.58 -8.53 -16.28
N ILE A 81 3.64 -8.71 -15.34
CA ILE A 81 2.49 -9.60 -15.48
C ILE A 81 1.21 -8.78 -15.32
N GLU A 82 0.36 -8.86 -16.33
CA GLU A 82 -0.98 -8.28 -16.35
C GLU A 82 -2.01 -9.34 -15.96
N LEU A 83 -3.03 -8.94 -15.19
CA LEU A 83 -4.22 -9.74 -14.88
C LEU A 83 -5.50 -8.97 -15.23
N ASP A 84 -6.44 -9.64 -15.89
CA ASP A 84 -7.81 -9.14 -16.07
C ASP A 84 -8.62 -9.32 -14.77
N GLY A 85 -8.31 -8.50 -13.77
CA GLY A 85 -8.87 -8.58 -12.42
C GLY A 85 -8.75 -7.27 -11.63
N THR A 86 -9.23 -7.24 -10.39
CA THR A 86 -9.05 -6.10 -9.48
C THR A 86 -7.65 -6.08 -8.86
N PRO A 87 -7.26 -4.99 -8.18
CA PRO A 87 -6.03 -4.95 -7.39
C PRO A 87 -5.98 -6.07 -6.32
N CYS A 88 -7.09 -6.34 -5.62
CA CYS A 88 -7.14 -7.46 -4.67
C CYS A 88 -7.05 -8.82 -5.38
N ASP A 89 -7.69 -9.00 -6.54
CA ASP A 89 -7.55 -10.24 -7.31
C ASP A 89 -6.08 -10.48 -7.71
N THR A 90 -5.34 -9.43 -8.10
CA THR A 90 -3.91 -9.55 -8.45
C THR A 90 -3.09 -10.06 -7.27
N MET A 91 -3.36 -9.56 -6.05
CA MET A 91 -2.66 -9.99 -4.84
C MET A 91 -3.03 -11.40 -4.43
N ILE A 92 -4.32 -11.75 -4.50
CA ILE A 92 -4.78 -13.12 -4.24
C ILE A 92 -4.11 -14.09 -5.20
N VAL A 93 -4.17 -13.84 -6.52
CA VAL A 93 -3.57 -14.71 -7.53
C VAL A 93 -2.05 -14.78 -7.34
N ALA A 94 -1.35 -13.65 -7.19
CA ALA A 94 0.09 -13.63 -7.03
C ALA A 94 0.54 -14.40 -5.77
N LEU A 95 -0.06 -14.11 -4.62
CA LEU A 95 0.38 -14.62 -3.32
C LEU A 95 -0.15 -16.02 -3.01
N ASP A 96 -1.33 -16.40 -3.51
CA ASP A 96 -1.85 -17.77 -3.39
C ASP A 96 -1.40 -18.68 -4.54
N ARG A 97 -0.07 -18.76 -4.70
CA ARG A 97 0.66 -19.67 -5.60
C ARG A 97 0.63 -19.35 -7.08
N GLY A 98 -0.09 -18.34 -7.56
CA GLY A 98 -0.06 -17.96 -8.97
C GLY A 98 1.32 -17.48 -9.41
N LEU A 99 1.98 -16.62 -8.62
CA LEU A 99 3.34 -16.20 -8.93
C LEU A 99 4.33 -17.38 -8.90
N GLN A 100 4.22 -18.26 -7.89
CA GLN A 100 5.03 -19.48 -7.80
C GLN A 100 4.83 -20.39 -9.02
N HIS A 101 3.62 -20.45 -9.57
CA HIS A 101 3.32 -21.26 -10.76
C HIS A 101 3.93 -20.66 -12.03
N ILE A 102 3.91 -19.33 -12.16
CA ILE A 102 4.36 -18.61 -13.35
C ILE A 102 5.90 -18.42 -13.34
N LEU A 103 6.48 -18.09 -12.18
CA LEU A 103 7.90 -17.80 -11.96
C LEU A 103 8.38 -18.49 -10.65
N PRO A 104 8.72 -19.79 -10.66
CA PRO A 104 9.04 -20.56 -9.46
C PRO A 104 10.21 -20.04 -8.61
N GLU A 105 11.14 -19.32 -9.24
CA GLU A 105 12.32 -18.69 -8.62
C GLU A 105 12.01 -17.34 -7.96
N VAL A 106 10.86 -16.74 -8.24
CA VAL A 106 10.48 -15.42 -7.75
C VAL A 106 9.70 -15.57 -6.45
N VAL A 107 10.32 -15.17 -5.35
CA VAL A 107 9.70 -15.08 -4.02
C VAL A 107 9.79 -13.64 -3.54
N PRO A 108 8.65 -12.91 -3.44
CA PRO A 108 8.68 -11.52 -3.00
C PRO A 108 8.98 -11.40 -1.51
N SER A 109 9.78 -10.41 -1.13
CA SER A 109 10.07 -10.05 0.27
C SER A 109 9.05 -9.05 0.81
N MET A 110 8.47 -8.21 -0.05
CA MET A 110 7.41 -7.27 0.28
C MET A 110 6.53 -6.91 -0.93
N VAL A 111 5.40 -6.28 -0.64
CA VAL A 111 4.47 -5.74 -1.64
C VAL A 111 4.49 -4.21 -1.63
N VAL A 112 4.48 -3.60 -2.81
CA VAL A 112 4.25 -2.16 -2.98
C VAL A 112 3.07 -1.96 -3.92
N SER A 113 2.04 -1.29 -3.44
CA SER A 113 0.87 -0.91 -4.22
C SER A 113 0.93 0.58 -4.53
N GLY A 114 1.04 0.95 -5.81
CA GLY A 114 1.18 2.33 -6.27
C GLY A 114 2.22 2.51 -7.38
N VAL A 115 2.67 3.73 -7.67
CA VAL A 115 2.21 5.00 -7.06
C VAL A 115 0.91 5.45 -7.70
N ASN A 116 -0.14 5.59 -6.91
CA ASN A 116 -1.48 5.96 -7.38
C ASN A 116 -1.58 7.44 -7.75
N LEU A 117 -2.35 7.74 -8.80
CA LEU A 117 -2.75 9.11 -9.16
C LEU A 117 -3.97 9.53 -8.32
N GLY A 118 -3.72 10.30 -7.26
CA GLY A 118 -4.75 10.81 -6.37
C GLY A 118 -4.51 10.40 -4.91
N PRO A 119 -4.96 11.23 -3.96
CA PRO A 119 -4.72 11.01 -2.54
C PRO A 119 -5.53 9.81 -2.02
N ASN A 120 -4.91 9.05 -1.13
CA ASN A 120 -5.55 7.98 -0.35
C ASN A 120 -5.35 8.29 1.15
N MET A 121 -5.99 9.36 1.63
CA MET A 121 -5.88 9.87 3.01
C MET A 121 -7.22 9.86 3.72
N SER A 122 -7.23 9.94 5.06
CA SER A 122 -8.50 10.02 5.81
C SER A 122 -9.45 8.87 5.40
N GLN A 123 -10.74 9.16 5.17
CA GLN A 123 -11.77 8.21 4.75
C GLN A 123 -11.61 7.67 3.32
N ASP A 124 -10.74 8.25 2.47
CA ASP A 124 -10.47 7.72 1.12
C ASP A 124 -9.89 6.31 1.20
N SER A 125 -9.24 6.00 2.33
CA SER A 125 -8.68 4.70 2.65
C SER A 125 -9.65 3.52 2.55
N TYR A 126 -10.97 3.75 2.68
CA TYR A 126 -11.97 2.69 2.55
C TYR A 126 -12.28 2.31 1.09
N HIS A 127 -12.13 3.25 0.17
CA HIS A 127 -12.48 3.08 -1.24
C HIS A 127 -11.26 2.93 -2.15
N SER A 128 -10.07 3.15 -1.62
CA SER A 128 -8.80 2.99 -2.33
C SER A 128 -8.53 1.54 -2.75
N GLY A 129 -8.37 1.31 -4.05
CA GLY A 129 -7.88 0.04 -4.58
C GLY A 129 -6.40 -0.16 -4.25
N THR A 130 -5.62 0.92 -4.27
CA THR A 130 -4.20 0.93 -3.88
C THR A 130 -4.01 0.38 -2.46
N MET A 131 -4.75 0.93 -1.48
CA MET A 131 -4.70 0.47 -0.10
C MET A 131 -5.37 -0.89 0.09
N GLY A 132 -6.40 -1.20 -0.71
CA GLY A 132 -7.03 -2.51 -0.75
C GLY A 132 -6.04 -3.62 -1.10
N ALA A 133 -5.23 -3.43 -2.14
CA ALA A 133 -4.19 -4.39 -2.53
C ALA A 133 -3.09 -4.54 -1.46
N ALA A 134 -2.61 -3.44 -0.87
CA ALA A 134 -1.62 -3.52 0.21
C ALA A 134 -2.18 -4.25 1.45
N ARG A 135 -3.46 -4.01 1.79
CA ARG A 135 -4.14 -4.72 2.88
C ARG A 135 -4.34 -6.19 2.56
N GLU A 136 -4.73 -6.52 1.32
CA GLU A 136 -4.88 -7.89 0.84
C GLU A 136 -3.55 -8.66 0.96
N ALA A 137 -2.43 -8.05 0.58
CA ALA A 137 -1.11 -8.64 0.80
C ALA A 137 -0.84 -8.95 2.29
N GLY A 138 -1.25 -8.04 3.19
CA GLY A 138 -1.22 -8.27 4.63
C GLY A 138 -2.09 -9.46 5.09
N LEU A 139 -3.24 -9.71 4.46
CA LEU A 139 -4.05 -10.90 4.74
C LEU A 139 -3.29 -12.20 4.44
N TYR A 140 -2.44 -12.19 3.40
CA TYR A 140 -1.51 -13.27 3.08
C TYR A 140 -0.19 -13.21 3.87
N GLY A 141 -0.09 -12.36 4.89
CA GLY A 141 1.05 -12.28 5.80
C GLY A 141 2.30 -11.63 5.20
N MET A 142 2.13 -10.78 4.17
CA MET A 142 3.21 -10.02 3.56
C MET A 142 3.31 -8.60 4.14
N PRO A 143 4.53 -8.07 4.36
CA PRO A 143 4.73 -6.64 4.60
C PRO A 143 4.34 -5.85 3.34
N ALA A 144 3.61 -4.75 3.51
CA ALA A 144 3.06 -3.99 2.40
C ALA A 144 3.11 -2.48 2.59
N ILE A 145 3.33 -1.77 1.48
CA ILE A 145 3.27 -0.31 1.38
C ILE A 145 2.22 0.06 0.33
N ALA A 146 1.29 0.95 0.65
CA ALA A 146 0.48 1.67 -0.31
C ALA A 146 1.09 3.07 -0.53
N SER A 147 1.13 3.56 -1.76
CA SER A 147 1.69 4.87 -2.09
C SER A 147 0.87 5.65 -3.11
N SER A 148 0.74 6.95 -2.87
CA SER A 148 -0.11 7.87 -3.62
C SER A 148 0.55 9.23 -3.83
N LEU A 149 0.37 9.79 -5.03
CA LEU A 149 0.54 11.22 -5.32
C LEU A 149 -0.74 11.95 -4.90
N THR A 150 -0.64 13.06 -4.15
CA THR A 150 -1.84 13.80 -3.71
C THR A 150 -2.35 14.81 -4.74
N SER A 151 -2.14 14.50 -6.02
CA SER A 151 -2.60 15.24 -7.20
C SER A 151 -3.35 14.27 -8.11
N PHE A 152 -4.35 14.78 -8.83
CA PHE A 152 -5.02 14.03 -9.90
C PHE A 152 -4.36 14.27 -11.26
N ASP A 153 -3.39 15.17 -11.33
CA ASP A 153 -2.50 15.38 -12.47
C ASP A 153 -1.17 14.67 -12.23
N ASP A 154 -0.50 14.25 -13.31
CA ASP A 154 0.76 13.51 -13.23
C ASP A 154 1.97 14.37 -12.83
N GLU A 155 1.80 15.70 -12.77
CA GLU A 155 2.80 16.63 -12.27
C GLU A 155 3.19 16.28 -10.82
N GLY A 156 4.49 16.04 -10.59
CA GLY A 156 5.03 15.64 -9.29
C GLY A 156 5.02 14.13 -9.03
N MET A 157 4.62 13.30 -9.98
CA MET A 157 4.70 11.83 -9.85
C MET A 157 6.13 11.35 -9.57
N ASP A 158 7.16 12.01 -10.14
CA ASP A 158 8.57 11.71 -9.84
C ASP A 158 8.90 11.89 -8.34
N ALA A 159 8.32 12.90 -7.69
CA ALA A 159 8.53 13.18 -6.28
C ALA A 159 7.88 12.09 -5.42
N ALA A 160 6.66 11.68 -5.76
CA ALA A 160 5.97 10.58 -5.10
C ALA A 160 6.69 9.24 -5.30
N VAL A 161 7.21 8.96 -6.48
CA VAL A 161 8.05 7.77 -6.75
C VAL A 161 9.34 7.81 -5.92
N ARG A 162 10.07 8.93 -5.89
CA ARG A 162 11.28 9.07 -5.07
C ARG A 162 10.98 8.83 -3.59
N ALA A 163 9.93 9.46 -3.06
CA ALA A 163 9.49 9.25 -1.68
C ALA A 163 9.18 7.78 -1.40
N THR A 164 8.49 7.12 -2.34
CA THR A 164 8.11 5.69 -2.21
C THR A 164 9.34 4.80 -2.14
N VAL A 165 10.29 4.98 -3.07
CA VAL A 165 11.51 4.16 -3.08
C VAL A 165 12.34 4.39 -1.81
N ASP A 166 12.41 5.62 -1.31
CA ASP A 166 13.13 5.90 -0.07
C ASP A 166 12.51 5.16 1.14
N VAL A 167 11.18 5.08 1.23
CA VAL A 167 10.51 4.29 2.29
C VAL A 167 10.69 2.78 2.07
N VAL A 168 10.60 2.30 0.83
CA VAL A 168 10.86 0.89 0.48
C VAL A 168 12.26 0.47 0.93
N GLU A 169 13.28 1.30 0.66
CA GLU A 169 14.66 1.01 1.07
C GLU A 169 14.87 1.06 2.58
N GLN A 170 14.11 1.86 3.34
CA GLN A 170 14.12 1.74 4.80
C GLN A 170 13.45 0.44 5.27
N ALA A 171 12.31 0.07 4.67
CA ALA A 171 11.61 -1.16 5.01
C ALA A 171 12.47 -2.39 4.75
N LEU A 172 13.14 -2.48 3.60
CA LEU A 172 14.00 -3.62 3.25
C LEU A 172 15.13 -3.87 4.25
N LYS A 173 15.60 -2.85 4.99
CA LYS A 173 16.63 -3.01 6.03
C LYS A 173 16.16 -3.85 7.21
N ILE A 174 14.85 -3.91 7.47
CA ILE A 174 14.28 -4.65 8.61
C ILE A 174 13.57 -5.94 8.19
N LEU A 175 13.50 -6.21 6.89
CA LEU A 175 12.81 -7.37 6.33
C LEU A 175 13.79 -8.51 6.03
N PRO A 176 13.38 -9.77 6.25
CA PRO A 176 14.10 -10.91 5.72
C PRO A 176 13.90 -11.02 4.19
N ILE A 177 14.88 -11.58 3.48
CA ILE A 177 14.80 -11.85 2.04
C ILE A 177 13.59 -12.74 1.70
N LYS A 178 13.30 -13.72 2.56
CA LYS A 178 12.12 -14.59 2.44
C LYS A 178 11.09 -14.19 3.49
N PRO A 179 9.83 -13.97 3.10
CA PRO A 179 8.79 -13.56 4.04
C PRO A 179 8.53 -14.67 5.07
N GLU A 180 8.48 -14.29 6.35
CA GLU A 180 8.28 -15.22 7.47
C GLU A 180 6.87 -15.82 7.51
N ASN A 181 5.88 -15.07 7.04
CA ASN A 181 4.47 -15.38 7.25
C ASN A 181 3.65 -15.47 5.95
N LEU A 182 4.31 -15.65 4.79
CA LEU A 182 3.62 -15.76 3.50
C LEU A 182 2.60 -16.91 3.51
N ARG A 183 1.33 -16.58 3.21
CA ARG A 183 0.13 -17.41 3.30
C ARG A 183 -0.21 -17.91 4.71
N ARG A 184 0.34 -17.27 5.74
CA ARG A 184 0.08 -17.54 7.17
C ARG A 184 0.13 -19.04 7.52
N PRO A 185 1.29 -19.70 7.37
CA PRO A 185 1.40 -21.15 7.58
C PRO A 185 1.04 -21.55 9.02
N VAL A 186 1.25 -20.64 9.98
CA VAL A 186 0.82 -20.77 11.38
C VAL A 186 0.24 -19.43 11.82
N VAL A 187 -0.94 -19.47 12.46
CA VAL A 187 -1.55 -18.30 13.09
C VAL A 187 -1.19 -18.33 14.58
N ASP A 188 -0.19 -17.54 14.96
CA ASP A 188 0.29 -17.43 16.34
C ASP A 188 -0.36 -16.24 17.05
N LEU A 189 -1.40 -16.51 17.84
CA LEU A 189 -2.11 -15.49 18.61
C LEU A 189 -1.37 -15.09 19.90
N ASP A 190 -0.25 -15.75 20.21
CA ASP A 190 0.54 -15.47 21.39
C ASP A 190 1.62 -14.41 21.17
N LYS A 191 1.72 -13.88 19.94
CA LYS A 191 2.66 -12.83 19.60
C LYS A 191 2.45 -11.56 20.45
N PRO A 192 3.53 -10.87 20.86
CA PRO A 192 3.43 -9.71 21.74
C PRO A 192 2.61 -8.54 21.20
N HIS A 193 2.59 -8.32 19.88
CA HIS A 193 1.91 -7.19 19.24
C HIS A 193 0.40 -7.38 19.04
N ILE A 194 -0.10 -8.60 19.22
CA ILE A 194 -1.50 -8.95 19.01
C ILE A 194 -2.34 -8.57 20.23
N SER A 195 -3.50 -7.98 19.98
CA SER A 195 -4.47 -7.59 21.00
C SER A 195 -5.04 -8.80 21.73
N ARG A 196 -5.20 -8.69 23.06
CA ARG A 196 -5.85 -9.70 23.90
C ARG A 196 -7.34 -9.44 24.10
N TRP A 197 -7.98 -8.74 23.17
CA TRP A 197 -9.38 -8.35 23.25
C TRP A 197 -10.29 -9.52 23.71
N PRO A 198 -11.21 -9.29 24.67
CA PRO A 198 -11.52 -8.01 25.32
C PRO A 198 -10.64 -7.69 26.55
N VAL A 199 -9.62 -8.51 26.85
CA VAL A 199 -8.73 -8.32 28.00
C VAL A 199 -7.76 -7.18 27.73
N ILE A 200 -7.81 -6.15 28.58
CA ILE A 200 -6.86 -5.02 28.55
C ILE A 200 -5.81 -5.28 29.62
N GLU A 201 -4.66 -5.79 29.21
CA GLU A 201 -3.53 -6.07 30.10
C GLU A 201 -2.92 -4.77 30.63
N GLN A 202 -2.60 -4.69 31.92
CA GLN A 202 -1.91 -3.52 32.48
C GLN A 202 -0.49 -3.38 31.90
N GLU A 203 0.22 -4.50 31.79
CA GLU A 203 1.57 -4.60 31.23
C GLU A 203 1.54 -5.54 30.02
N PRO A 204 1.27 -5.01 28.82
CA PRO A 204 1.21 -5.85 27.63
C PRO A 204 2.61 -6.37 27.27
N ALA A 205 2.67 -7.56 26.65
CA ALA A 205 3.93 -8.24 26.30
C ALA A 205 4.87 -7.39 25.41
N TRP A 206 4.33 -6.50 24.58
CA TRP A 206 5.12 -5.60 23.72
C TRP A 206 5.82 -4.45 24.49
N SER A 207 5.42 -4.17 25.74
CA SER A 207 5.84 -2.97 26.49
C SER A 207 7.36 -2.82 26.66
N ASN A 208 8.08 -3.94 26.78
CA ASN A 208 9.54 -3.94 26.92
C ASN A 208 10.28 -3.58 25.61
N ASN A 209 9.66 -3.79 24.45
CA ASN A 209 10.26 -3.48 23.15
C ASN A 209 9.18 -3.18 22.09
N PRO A 210 8.53 -2.00 22.15
CA PRO A 210 7.46 -1.63 21.22
C PRO A 210 7.93 -1.54 19.77
N ALA A 211 9.19 -1.13 19.53
CA ALA A 211 9.73 -1.05 18.18
C ALA A 211 9.81 -2.44 17.52
N GLU A 212 10.30 -3.46 18.24
CA GLU A 212 10.36 -4.81 17.69
C GLU A 212 8.97 -5.45 17.51
N ALA A 213 8.03 -5.12 18.39
CA ALA A 213 6.64 -5.53 18.23
C ALA A 213 6.03 -4.96 16.93
N LEU A 214 6.29 -3.69 16.61
CA LEU A 214 5.84 -3.06 15.35
C LEU A 214 6.54 -3.63 14.11
N ARG A 215 7.86 -3.88 14.19
CA ARG A 215 8.59 -4.55 13.10
C ARG A 215 8.06 -5.95 12.84
N THR A 216 7.74 -6.70 13.90
CA THR A 216 7.15 -8.04 13.78
C THR A 216 5.75 -7.96 13.16
N ALA A 217 4.90 -7.04 13.61
CA ALA A 217 3.59 -6.79 13.01
C ALA A 217 3.69 -6.45 11.52
N PHE A 218 4.68 -5.63 11.13
CA PHE A 218 4.93 -5.32 9.72
C PHE A 218 5.40 -6.55 8.93
N ARG A 219 6.42 -7.28 9.42
CA ARG A 219 6.91 -8.52 8.79
C ARG A 219 5.83 -9.59 8.62
N HIS A 220 4.85 -9.63 9.52
CA HIS A 220 3.77 -10.62 9.53
C HIS A 220 2.50 -10.14 8.82
N GLY A 221 2.54 -8.96 8.20
CA GLY A 221 1.43 -8.39 7.44
C GLY A 221 0.26 -7.90 8.28
N GLU A 222 0.43 -7.72 9.59
CA GLU A 222 -0.59 -7.14 10.48
C GLU A 222 -0.54 -5.61 10.55
N LEU A 223 0.57 -5.01 10.09
CA LEU A 223 0.76 -3.59 9.91
C LEU A 223 1.15 -3.30 8.46
N MET A 224 0.58 -2.27 7.87
CA MET A 224 0.98 -1.73 6.56
C MET A 224 1.36 -0.25 6.68
N LEU A 225 2.13 0.25 5.71
CA LEU A 225 2.41 1.68 5.57
C LEU A 225 1.55 2.26 4.44
N ASN A 226 1.03 3.47 4.63
CA ASN A 226 0.35 4.25 3.60
C ASN A 226 1.06 5.59 3.44
N ILE A 227 1.56 5.85 2.23
CA ILE A 227 2.35 7.03 1.88
C ILE A 227 1.52 7.94 1.01
N ASN A 228 1.42 9.22 1.37
CA ASN A 228 0.83 10.24 0.52
C ASN A 228 1.80 11.40 0.35
N THR A 229 2.23 11.63 -0.90
CA THR A 229 3.26 12.61 -1.25
C THR A 229 2.67 13.73 -2.11
N PRO A 230 2.83 15.02 -1.71
CA PRO A 230 2.40 16.14 -2.53
C PRO A 230 3.25 16.34 -3.77
N ALA A 231 2.67 16.90 -4.82
CA ALA A 231 3.39 17.20 -6.07
C ALA A 231 4.59 18.14 -5.83
N ASP A 232 4.47 19.06 -4.88
CA ASP A 232 5.50 20.02 -4.47
C ASP A 232 6.27 19.58 -3.22
N TRP A 233 6.47 18.27 -3.04
CA TRP A 233 7.16 17.67 -1.90
C TRP A 233 8.52 18.31 -1.61
N ASN A 234 8.71 18.76 -0.38
CA ASN A 234 9.91 19.48 0.08
C ASN A 234 11.08 18.55 0.50
N GLY A 235 10.93 17.23 0.33
CA GLY A 235 11.94 16.23 0.69
C GLY A 235 11.85 15.70 2.13
N LYS A 236 10.89 16.18 2.94
CA LYS A 236 10.70 15.72 4.33
C LYS A 236 9.55 14.74 4.45
N PHE A 237 9.71 13.77 5.35
CA PHE A 237 8.63 12.88 5.76
C PHE A 237 8.01 13.36 7.07
N GLN A 238 6.83 12.86 7.37
CA GLN A 238 6.23 12.94 8.70
C GLN A 238 5.50 11.63 8.98
N THR A 239 5.71 11.09 10.17
CA THR A 239 4.93 9.93 10.62
C THR A 239 3.57 10.37 11.13
N THR A 240 2.51 9.73 10.64
CA THR A 240 1.14 10.23 10.77
C THR A 240 0.14 9.16 11.18
N ARG A 241 -1.04 9.62 11.59
CA ARG A 241 -2.30 8.88 11.58
C ARG A 241 -3.20 9.40 10.45
N LEU A 242 -4.32 8.73 10.22
CA LEU A 242 -5.36 9.25 9.34
C LEU A 242 -5.92 10.57 9.89
N GLY A 243 -6.09 11.54 9.00
CA GLY A 243 -6.71 12.83 9.24
C GLY A 243 -8.21 12.81 9.05
N MET A 244 -8.79 14.01 8.89
CA MET A 244 -10.23 14.18 8.72
C MET A 244 -10.54 15.06 7.51
N ARG A 245 -11.15 14.43 6.51
CA ARG A 245 -11.74 15.02 5.31
C ARG A 245 -13.18 14.55 5.20
N TRP A 246 -14.10 15.46 4.89
CA TRP A 246 -15.49 15.14 4.60
C TRP A 246 -15.85 15.59 3.19
N TYR A 247 -16.35 14.68 2.35
CA TYR A 247 -16.93 15.02 1.06
C TYR A 247 -18.35 15.52 1.27
N ARG A 248 -18.61 16.75 0.80
CA ARG A 248 -19.95 17.37 0.83
C ARG A 248 -20.49 17.48 -0.59
N ASP A 249 -21.82 17.38 -0.68
CA ASP A 249 -22.56 17.54 -1.92
C ASP A 249 -22.02 16.65 -3.05
N ALA A 250 -21.71 15.40 -2.70
CA ALA A 250 -21.00 14.46 -3.58
C ALA A 250 -21.82 13.96 -4.79
N ILE A 251 -22.97 14.56 -5.07
CA ILE A 251 -23.85 14.17 -6.17
C ILE A 251 -24.23 15.38 -7.01
N SER A 252 -24.22 15.19 -8.33
CA SER A 252 -24.94 16.04 -9.28
C SER A 252 -26.05 15.24 -9.96
N PHE A 253 -27.10 15.92 -10.43
CA PHE A 253 -28.22 15.26 -11.09
C PHE A 253 -28.69 16.02 -12.32
N SER A 254 -29.18 15.27 -13.31
CA SER A 254 -29.92 15.78 -14.46
C SER A 254 -31.28 15.11 -14.56
N GLN A 255 -32.31 15.88 -14.94
CA GLN A 255 -33.62 15.30 -15.26
C GLN A 255 -33.49 14.53 -16.58
N GLY A 256 -34.06 13.32 -16.65
CA GLY A 256 -34.10 12.56 -17.89
C GLY A 256 -34.94 13.29 -18.94
N GLU A 257 -34.58 13.12 -20.22
CA GLU A 257 -35.46 13.48 -21.33
C GLU A 257 -36.61 12.47 -21.39
N ASP A 258 -37.71 12.79 -20.71
CA ASP A 258 -39.10 12.42 -21.04
C ASP A 258 -39.98 12.51 -19.77
N ASN A 259 -41.31 12.51 -19.97
CA ASN A 259 -42.36 12.41 -18.94
C ASN A 259 -42.27 11.17 -18.00
N GLN A 260 -41.14 10.48 -17.94
CA GLN A 260 -40.86 9.41 -17.01
C GLN A 260 -40.22 9.95 -15.72
N LYS A 261 -40.65 9.42 -14.56
CA LYS A 261 -40.13 9.76 -13.22
C LYS A 261 -38.72 9.17 -13.00
N THR A 262 -37.76 9.51 -13.86
CA THR A 262 -36.37 9.01 -13.80
C THR A 262 -35.36 10.17 -13.74
N ALA A 263 -34.24 9.95 -13.06
CA ALA A 263 -33.14 10.91 -12.94
C ALA A 263 -31.81 10.16 -12.98
N THR A 264 -30.77 10.81 -13.49
CA THR A 264 -29.40 10.28 -13.46
C THR A 264 -28.62 11.02 -12.39
N PHE A 265 -27.93 10.26 -11.54
CA PHE A 265 -27.01 10.81 -10.54
C PHE A 265 -25.57 10.52 -10.95
N THR A 266 -24.71 11.52 -10.82
CA THR A 266 -23.25 11.35 -10.94
C THR A 266 -22.64 11.59 -9.58
N ILE A 267 -21.80 10.65 -9.12
CA ILE A 267 -21.04 10.80 -7.88
C ILE A 267 -19.73 11.53 -8.21
N GLY A 268 -19.45 12.60 -7.49
CA GLY A 268 -18.24 13.41 -7.61
C GLY A 268 -17.96 14.15 -6.31
N ALA A 269 -17.00 15.07 -6.29
CA ALA A 269 -16.75 15.91 -5.11
C ALA A 269 -17.17 17.35 -5.41
N ALA A 270 -18.14 17.90 -4.68
CA ALA A 270 -18.50 19.31 -4.82
C ALA A 270 -17.82 20.21 -3.77
N SER A 271 -17.39 19.66 -2.62
CA SER A 271 -16.35 20.27 -1.75
C SER A 271 -15.77 19.25 -0.75
N ILE A 272 -14.57 19.54 -0.24
CA ILE A 272 -13.88 18.73 0.79
C ILE A 272 -13.68 19.61 2.03
N ASP A 273 -14.41 19.30 3.11
CA ASP A 273 -14.19 19.94 4.40
C ASP A 273 -12.99 19.27 5.09
N HIS A 274 -11.94 20.04 5.35
CA HIS A 274 -10.78 19.57 6.10
C HIS A 274 -10.85 20.06 7.55
N THR A 275 -10.64 19.15 8.51
CA THR A 275 -10.45 19.49 9.92
C THR A 275 -9.05 19.09 10.34
N SER A 276 -8.29 20.03 10.93
CA SER A 276 -6.94 19.74 11.42
C SER A 276 -6.98 18.72 12.56
N VAL A 277 -6.06 17.78 12.47
CA VAL A 277 -5.95 16.63 13.36
C VAL A 277 -4.46 16.45 13.64
N ASN A 278 -4.06 16.57 14.91
CA ASN A 278 -2.65 16.46 15.30
C ASN A 278 -2.01 15.18 14.73
N ASN A 279 -0.84 15.33 14.11
CA ASN A 279 -0.09 14.30 13.39
C ASN A 279 -0.90 13.57 12.31
N SER A 280 -1.72 14.29 11.53
CA SER A 280 -2.49 13.69 10.44
C SER A 280 -1.77 13.72 9.09
N ASP A 281 -2.12 12.75 8.24
CA ASP A 281 -1.73 12.70 6.83
C ASP A 281 -2.20 13.96 6.07
N CYS A 282 -3.45 14.38 6.26
CA CYS A 282 -4.02 15.58 5.65
C CYS A 282 -3.21 16.85 5.97
N ASP A 283 -2.89 17.07 7.26
CA ASP A 283 -2.15 18.25 7.70
C ASP A 283 -0.72 18.25 7.16
N THR A 284 -0.09 17.08 7.16
CA THR A 284 1.28 16.88 6.65
C THR A 284 1.41 17.25 5.18
N VAL A 285 0.46 16.82 4.36
CA VAL A 285 0.46 17.12 2.92
C VAL A 285 0.30 18.62 2.67
N MET A 286 -0.49 19.33 3.47
CA MET A 286 -0.58 20.81 3.39
C MET A 286 0.74 21.51 3.73
N LEU A 287 1.61 20.87 4.51
CA LEU A 287 2.96 21.34 4.83
C LEU A 287 4.00 20.98 3.75
N LYS A 288 3.56 20.39 2.63
CA LYS A 288 4.41 19.91 1.52
C LYS A 288 5.35 18.77 1.93
N GLU A 289 4.98 18.02 2.97
CA GLU A 289 5.73 16.87 3.45
C GLU A 289 5.02 15.58 3.02
N SER A 290 5.77 14.49 2.87
CA SER A 290 5.22 13.18 2.56
C SER A 290 4.79 12.50 3.86
N SER A 291 3.53 12.08 3.94
CA SER A 291 3.00 11.40 5.13
C SER A 291 3.32 9.91 5.09
N ILE A 292 3.64 9.33 6.25
CA ILE A 292 3.81 7.87 6.44
C ILE A 292 2.84 7.44 7.55
N SER A 293 1.67 6.97 7.15
CA SER A 293 0.65 6.46 8.06
C SER A 293 0.83 4.96 8.32
N CYS A 294 0.94 4.58 9.58
CA CYS A 294 0.97 3.17 10.00
C CYS A 294 -0.46 2.68 10.24
N LEU A 295 -0.91 1.68 9.48
CA LEU A 295 -2.31 1.22 9.52
C LEU A 295 -2.38 -0.26 9.87
N PRO A 296 -3.26 -0.67 10.82
CA PRO A 296 -3.48 -2.07 11.08
C PRO A 296 -4.18 -2.71 9.87
N THR A 297 -3.74 -3.91 9.49
CA THR A 297 -4.35 -4.71 8.41
C THR A 297 -5.70 -5.28 8.85
N TRP A 298 -5.76 -5.74 10.10
CA TRP A 298 -6.94 -6.37 10.67
C TRP A 298 -7.82 -5.36 11.40
N PRO A 299 -9.15 -5.45 11.28
CA PRO A 299 -10.05 -4.60 12.04
C PRO A 299 -9.96 -4.94 13.53
N GLN A 300 -10.23 -3.96 14.40
CA GLN A 300 -10.43 -4.22 15.82
C GLN A 300 -11.45 -5.36 16.01
N THR A 301 -11.30 -6.15 17.08
CA THR A 301 -12.04 -7.39 17.39
C THR A 301 -11.64 -8.64 16.61
N HIS A 302 -10.87 -8.53 15.52
CA HIS A 302 -10.27 -9.71 14.91
C HIS A 302 -9.17 -10.29 15.83
N PRO A 303 -8.98 -11.62 15.93
CA PRO A 303 -7.91 -12.20 16.75
C PRO A 303 -6.49 -11.77 16.38
N LEU A 304 -6.27 -11.27 15.16
CA LEU A 304 -5.00 -10.71 14.70
C LEU A 304 -4.94 -9.17 14.74
N ALA A 305 -5.94 -8.52 15.36
CA ALA A 305 -5.91 -7.07 15.55
C ALA A 305 -4.70 -6.67 16.41
N LEU A 306 -4.05 -5.56 16.05
CA LEU A 306 -2.99 -4.99 16.86
C LEU A 306 -3.55 -4.37 18.15
N ASP A 307 -2.75 -4.34 19.22
CA ASP A 307 -3.09 -3.54 20.40
C ASP A 307 -3.09 -2.04 20.02
N ASP A 308 -4.21 -1.35 20.22
CA ASP A 308 -4.35 0.08 19.89
C ASP A 308 -3.32 0.96 20.62
N ARG A 309 -2.88 0.55 21.82
CA ARG A 309 -1.83 1.25 22.56
C ARG A 309 -0.47 1.11 21.87
N LEU A 310 -0.20 -0.04 21.25
CA LEU A 310 0.99 -0.22 20.42
C LEU A 310 0.92 0.67 19.17
N LEU A 311 -0.26 0.83 18.56
CA LEU A 311 -0.43 1.75 17.42
C LEU A 311 -0.10 3.21 17.78
N THR A 312 -0.26 3.63 19.04
CA THR A 312 0.18 4.98 19.46
C THR A 312 1.70 5.16 19.38
N TRP A 313 2.48 4.07 19.50
CA TRP A 313 3.93 4.09 19.32
C TRP A 313 4.34 4.29 17.86
N CYS A 314 3.47 3.96 16.90
CA CYS A 314 3.72 4.28 15.49
C CYS A 314 3.92 5.78 15.27
N LEU A 315 3.29 6.64 16.08
CA LEU A 315 3.40 8.10 15.94
C LEU A 315 4.71 8.69 16.49
N LYS A 316 5.58 7.86 17.06
CA LYS A 316 6.91 8.31 17.49
C LYS A 316 7.81 8.44 16.26
N THR A 317 8.33 9.63 16.04
CA THR A 317 9.27 9.92 14.95
C THR A 317 10.71 9.57 15.37
N GLY A 318 11.44 8.98 14.42
CA GLY A 318 12.88 8.77 14.49
C GLY A 318 13.64 9.82 13.67
N GLU A 319 14.84 9.46 13.24
CA GLU A 319 15.66 10.28 12.34
C GLU A 319 14.93 10.53 11.01
N ASN A 320 15.08 11.74 10.46
CA ASN A 320 14.40 12.19 9.23
C ASN A 320 12.87 12.01 9.28
N ASN A 321 12.28 12.00 10.48
CA ASN A 321 10.85 11.86 10.75
C ASN A 321 10.18 10.55 10.26
N TYR A 322 10.97 9.53 9.91
CA TYR A 322 10.45 8.17 9.71
C TYR A 322 9.85 7.61 11.01
N PRO A 323 8.97 6.59 10.94
CA PRO A 323 8.51 5.90 12.15
C PRO A 323 9.71 5.34 12.91
N ILE A 324 9.76 5.55 14.23
CA ILE A 324 10.94 5.18 15.06
C ILE A 324 11.33 3.71 14.95
N TRP A 325 10.37 2.84 14.63
CA TRP A 325 10.56 1.40 14.49
C TRP A 325 11.09 0.98 13.10
N LEU A 326 11.01 1.85 12.08
CA LEU A 326 11.38 1.54 10.69
C LEU A 326 12.91 1.57 10.44
N LYS A 327 13.71 1.78 11.49
CA LYS A 327 15.17 1.73 11.43
C LYS A 327 15.70 0.75 12.49
N MET A 328 16.72 -0.04 12.17
CA MET A 328 17.45 -0.87 13.14
C MET A 328 18.28 -0.03 14.09
#